data_AF-A0A4P5Y7D2-F1
#
_entry.id   AF-A0A4P5Y7D2-F1
#
_cell.length_a   1.000
_cell.length_b   1.000
_cell.length_c   1.000
_cell.angle_alpha   90.00
_cell.angle_beta   90.00
_cell.angle_gamma   90.00
#
_symmetry.space_group_name_H-M   'P 1'
#
loop_
_entity.id
_entity.type
_entity.pdbx_description
1 polymer ?
#
loop_
_entity_poly.entity_id
_entity_poly.type
_entity_poly.pdbx_seq_one_letter_code
_entity_poly.pdbx_strand_id
1 'polypeptide(L)'
;MSGAVPALKATETFPNDAWEDDLLLCAIADAPLGPAERQIAEAAFRVFMDRWGKPMERMVTLWCRYPPASYVGIDPILSDLWMKVLNGAKGFSSDCLSGDLLQRRTAAWLRTIARNACHDLTKAYTSRKLCEIPDEGLEAPPSIDPELVGGNPRLAILADCLRRLTEREQDVLRASADFIDAKNHADALPSHVREHLCKRYGTTRTYLRQIRKRAMEKLEICAGPKIAALKEANHAGHD
;
A
#
# COMPACT_ATOMS: atom_id res chain seq x y z
N MET A 1 -12.28 28.33 28.80
CA MET A 1 -11.46 29.18 29.68
C MET A 1 -10.22 29.57 28.89
N SER A 2 -10.14 30.81 28.40
CA SER A 2 -9.00 31.33 27.66
C SER A 2 -8.01 31.87 28.70
N GLY A 3 -6.93 31.13 28.97
CA GLY A 3 -5.83 31.63 29.77
C GLY A 3 -5.03 32.63 28.93
N ALA A 4 -4.85 33.84 29.45
CA ALA A 4 -4.02 34.84 28.78
C ALA A 4 -2.58 34.31 28.66
N VAL A 5 -2.11 34.12 27.43
CA VAL A 5 -0.69 33.83 27.16
C VAL A 5 0.11 35.04 27.64
N PRO A 6 1.09 34.87 28.55
CA PRO A 6 1.90 35.98 29.03
C PRO A 6 2.56 36.69 27.85
N ALA A 7 2.41 38.02 27.80
CA ALA A 7 2.96 38.85 26.75
C ALA A 7 4.50 38.73 26.74
N LEU A 8 5.02 37.94 25.80
CA LEU A 8 6.45 37.70 25.61
C LEU A 8 7.10 38.91 24.95
N LYS A 9 8.17 39.45 25.55
CA LYS A 9 8.96 40.56 24.99
C LYS A 9 9.94 40.03 23.94
N ALA A 10 10.00 40.69 22.79
CA ALA A 10 10.75 40.27 21.60
C ALA A 10 12.30 40.28 21.71
N THR A 11 12.89 40.61 22.87
CA THR A 11 14.34 40.88 23.00
C THR A 11 15.12 39.88 23.85
N GLU A 12 14.50 38.81 24.36
CA GLU A 12 15.22 37.80 25.14
C GLU A 12 15.72 36.69 24.21
N THR A 13 17.03 36.45 24.20
CA THR A 13 17.60 35.22 23.63
C THR A 13 17.14 34.04 24.50
N PHE A 14 16.19 33.26 23.99
CA PHE A 14 15.50 32.22 24.76
C PHE A 14 16.36 30.95 24.92
N PRO A 15 16.44 30.37 26.13
CA PRO A 15 17.09 29.07 26.33
C PRO A 15 16.29 27.95 25.63
N ASN A 16 16.97 27.12 24.84
CA ASN A 16 16.40 26.03 24.03
C ASN A 16 15.61 24.99 24.85
N ASP A 17 15.89 24.90 26.16
CA ASP A 17 15.33 23.88 27.06
C ASP A 17 14.07 24.34 27.80
N ALA A 18 13.70 25.63 27.72
CA ALA A 18 12.64 26.19 28.57
C ALA A 18 11.21 25.97 28.03
N TRP A 19 11.06 25.60 26.76
CA TRP A 19 9.75 25.51 26.11
C TRP A 19 9.23 24.08 26.09
N GLU A 20 8.10 23.86 26.78
CA GLU A 20 7.26 22.68 26.60
C GLU A 20 6.62 22.69 25.20
N ASP A 21 6.35 21.51 24.65
CA ASP A 21 5.81 21.38 23.27
C ASP A 21 4.50 22.14 23.06
N ASP A 22 3.66 22.23 24.09
CA ASP A 22 2.39 22.95 24.04
C ASP A 22 2.59 24.46 23.86
N LEU A 23 3.61 25.04 24.52
CA LEU A 23 3.95 26.45 24.37
C LEU A 23 4.47 26.76 22.97
N LEU A 24 5.28 25.84 22.40
CA LEU A 24 5.74 25.96 21.02
C LEU A 24 4.56 25.92 20.06
N LEU A 25 3.64 24.97 20.22
CA LEU A 25 2.49 24.79 19.34
C LEU A 25 1.48 25.93 19.48
N CYS A 26 1.24 26.45 20.69
CA CYS A 26 0.44 27.65 20.90
C CYS A 26 1.05 28.88 20.21
N ALA A 27 2.38 29.09 20.33
CA ALA A 27 3.05 30.20 19.66
C ALA A 27 2.99 30.11 18.12
N ILE A 28 3.04 28.89 17.58
CA ILE A 28 2.84 28.62 16.14
C ILE A 28 1.39 28.90 15.73
N ALA A 29 0.44 28.43 16.54
CA ALA A 29 -0.99 28.50 16.30
C ALA A 29 -1.52 29.94 16.29
N ASP A 30 -1.15 30.74 17.28
CA ASP A 30 -1.81 32.02 17.55
C ASP A 30 -1.16 33.22 16.86
N ALA A 31 -0.18 33.02 15.97
CA ALA A 31 0.54 34.10 15.29
C ALA A 31 -0.41 35.14 14.65
N PRO A 32 -0.57 36.36 15.23
CA PRO A 32 -1.27 37.45 14.55
C PRO A 32 -0.43 37.97 13.38
N LEU A 33 -1.04 38.82 12.54
CA LEU A 33 -0.45 39.37 11.31
C LEU A 33 0.76 40.33 11.54
N GLY A 34 1.17 40.57 12.78
CA GLY A 34 2.26 41.48 13.12
C GLY A 34 3.66 40.88 12.85
N PRO A 35 4.65 41.70 12.45
CA PRO A 35 6.00 41.22 12.14
C PRO A 35 6.75 40.67 13.36
N ALA A 36 6.46 41.15 14.57
CA ALA A 36 7.13 40.70 15.80
C ALA A 36 6.63 39.32 16.23
N GLU A 37 5.32 39.10 16.20
CA GLU A 37 4.73 37.82 16.57
C GLU A 37 5.02 36.73 15.54
N ARG A 38 5.13 37.12 14.26
CA ARG A 38 5.64 36.22 13.22
C ARG A 38 7.06 35.72 13.53
N GLN A 39 7.95 36.58 14.02
CA GLN A 39 9.30 36.15 14.41
C GLN A 39 9.26 35.17 15.60
N ILE A 40 8.37 35.39 16.57
CA ILE A 40 8.19 34.47 17.71
C ILE A 40 7.68 33.11 17.22
N ALA A 41 6.69 33.09 16.34
CA ALA A 41 6.14 31.86 15.77
C ALA A 41 7.19 31.10 14.93
N GLU A 42 7.99 31.82 14.12
CA GLU A 42 9.08 31.23 13.34
C GLU A 42 10.18 30.65 14.24
N ALA A 43 10.52 31.34 15.34
CA ALA A 43 11.47 30.85 16.33
C ALA A 43 10.94 29.60 17.06
N ALA A 44 9.69 29.63 17.53
CA ALA A 44 9.03 28.49 18.15
C ALA A 44 8.97 27.28 17.20
N PHE A 45 8.61 27.51 15.94
CA PHE A 45 8.60 26.45 14.93
C PHE A 45 10.00 25.87 14.70
N ARG A 46 11.05 26.69 14.68
CA ARG A 46 12.43 26.21 14.55
C ARG A 46 12.83 25.31 15.72
N VAL A 47 12.55 25.71 16.96
CA VAL A 47 12.84 24.89 18.15
C VAL A 47 12.06 23.58 18.10
N PHE A 48 10.79 23.63 17.68
CA PHE A 48 9.96 22.44 17.51
C PHE A 48 10.53 21.48 16.43
N MET A 49 10.96 22.04 15.30
CA MET A 49 11.62 21.31 14.20
C MET A 49 12.94 20.69 14.64
N ASP A 50 13.77 21.39 15.40
CA ASP A 50 15.04 20.84 15.89
C ASP A 50 14.80 19.65 16.83
N ARG A 51 13.75 19.72 17.66
CA ARG A 51 13.37 18.65 18.60
C ARG A 51 12.79 17.42 17.88
N TRP A 52 11.89 17.63 16.93
CA TRP A 52 11.09 16.55 16.32
C TRP A 52 11.50 16.16 14.89
N GLY A 53 12.33 16.97 14.24
CA GLY A 53 12.79 16.80 12.87
C GLY A 53 13.43 15.44 12.60
N LYS A 54 14.54 15.16 13.29
CA LYS A 54 15.28 13.89 13.14
C LYS A 54 14.43 12.66 13.49
N PRO A 55 13.65 12.64 14.60
CA PRO A 55 12.70 11.55 14.86
C PRO A 55 11.71 11.30 13.72
N MET A 56 11.11 12.34 13.15
CA MET A 56 10.15 12.20 12.05
C MET A 56 10.83 11.76 10.75
N GLU A 57 12.00 12.31 10.42
CA GLU A 57 12.78 11.92 9.25
C GLU A 57 13.16 10.43 9.28
N ARG A 58 13.63 9.92 10.42
CA ARG A 58 13.95 8.49 10.58
C ARG A 58 12.73 7.60 10.35
N MET A 59 11.58 8.00 10.89
CA MET A 59 10.33 7.26 10.73
C MET A 59 9.85 7.26 9.28
N VAL A 60 9.82 8.42 8.62
CA VAL A 60 9.43 8.52 7.21
C VAL A 60 10.39 7.75 6.31
N THR A 61 11.70 7.82 6.57
CA THR A 61 12.71 7.00 5.89
C THR A 61 12.40 5.52 5.99
N LEU A 62 12.00 5.02 7.17
CA LEU A 62 11.61 3.61 7.34
C LEU A 62 10.37 3.24 6.51
N TRP A 63 9.37 4.12 6.42
CA TRP A 63 8.19 3.88 5.59
C TRP A 63 8.52 3.89 4.09
N CYS A 64 9.40 4.80 3.66
CA CYS A 64 9.83 4.90 2.26
C CYS A 64 10.75 3.76 1.80
N ARG A 65 11.13 2.82 2.67
CA ARG A 65 11.87 1.61 2.27
C ARG A 65 11.04 0.66 1.43
N TYR A 66 9.72 0.72 1.53
CA TYR A 66 8.84 -0.23 0.88
C TYR A 66 7.76 0.48 0.05
N PRO A 67 7.34 -0.12 -1.07
CA PRO A 67 6.16 0.33 -1.80
C PRO A 67 4.91 0.31 -0.91
N PRO A 68 3.97 1.24 -1.13
CA PRO A 68 3.97 2.24 -2.20
C PRO A 68 4.65 3.58 -1.82
N ALA A 69 5.02 3.79 -0.55
CA ALA A 69 5.60 5.05 -0.07
C ALA A 69 6.96 5.37 -0.72
N SER A 70 7.72 4.34 -1.08
CA SER A 70 8.99 4.48 -1.82
C SER A 70 8.86 5.26 -3.13
N TYR A 71 7.69 5.27 -3.78
CA TYR A 71 7.47 5.98 -5.03
C TYR A 71 7.31 7.50 -4.86
N VAL A 72 6.89 7.94 -3.68
CA VAL A 72 6.72 9.36 -3.36
C VAL A 72 8.06 9.99 -2.97
N GLY A 73 8.89 9.25 -2.22
CA GLY A 73 10.13 9.76 -1.66
C GLY A 73 9.94 10.43 -0.30
N ILE A 74 11.06 10.70 0.39
CA ILE A 74 11.07 11.20 1.77
C ILE A 74 10.67 12.68 1.83
N ASP A 75 11.27 13.52 0.99
CA ASP A 75 11.11 14.98 1.06
C ASP A 75 9.67 15.46 0.87
N PRO A 76 8.88 14.95 -0.11
CA PRO A 76 7.49 15.38 -0.26
C PRO A 76 6.64 15.03 0.96
N ILE A 77 6.88 13.88 1.59
CA ILE A 77 6.15 13.44 2.80
C ILE A 77 6.51 14.33 3.98
N LEU A 78 7.79 14.64 4.17
CA LEU A 78 8.21 15.56 5.25
C LEU A 78 7.67 16.96 5.04
N SER A 79 7.72 17.48 3.81
CA SER A 79 7.16 18.79 3.48
C SER A 79 5.66 18.86 3.79
N ASP A 80 4.87 17.89 3.34
CA ASP A 80 3.42 17.84 3.62
C ASP A 80 3.13 17.67 5.12
N LEU A 81 3.91 16.85 5.83
CA LEU A 81 3.82 16.71 7.28
C LEU A 81 4.01 18.05 7.98
N TRP A 82 5.06 18.80 7.67
CA TRP A 82 5.35 20.06 8.36
C TRP A 82 4.32 21.14 8.03
N MET A 83 3.82 21.18 6.79
CA MET A 83 2.69 22.03 6.41
C MET A 83 1.42 21.69 7.20
N LYS A 84 1.13 20.40 7.40
CA LYS A 84 -0.01 19.95 8.22
C LYS A 84 0.19 20.23 9.71
N VAL A 85 1.43 20.16 10.22
CA VAL A 85 1.75 20.57 11.61
C VAL A 85 1.48 22.06 11.80
N LEU A 86 1.97 22.92 10.90
CA LEU A 86 1.72 24.36 10.95
C LEU A 86 0.23 24.68 10.94
N ASN A 87 -0.53 24.07 10.01
CA ASN A 87 -1.96 24.30 9.89
C ASN A 87 -2.77 23.68 11.06
N GLY A 88 -2.29 22.58 11.62
CA GLY A 88 -2.94 21.82 12.67
C GLY A 88 -2.58 22.23 14.09
N ALA A 89 -1.58 23.09 14.28
CA ALA A 89 -1.07 23.47 15.60
C ALA A 89 -2.18 24.03 16.51
N LYS A 90 -3.12 24.82 15.96
CA LYS A 90 -4.30 25.34 16.67
C LYS A 90 -5.20 24.28 17.31
N GLY A 91 -5.21 23.07 16.74
CA GLY A 91 -6.03 21.96 17.21
C GLY A 91 -5.31 21.06 18.23
N PHE A 92 -4.03 21.30 18.48
CA PHE A 92 -3.30 20.56 19.50
C PHE A 92 -3.72 21.06 20.88
N SER A 93 -3.90 20.15 21.82
CA SER A 93 -4.17 20.46 23.21
C SER A 93 -3.37 19.54 24.10
N SER A 94 -2.73 20.10 25.11
CA SER A 94 -1.94 19.39 26.10
C SER A 94 -2.76 18.75 27.22
N ASP A 95 -4.04 19.07 27.40
CA ASP A 95 -4.89 18.60 28.52
C ASP A 95 -4.16 18.62 29.89
N CYS A 96 -3.38 19.68 30.17
CA CYS A 96 -2.57 19.83 31.40
C CYS A 96 -1.46 18.76 31.59
N LEU A 97 -1.05 18.08 30.53
CA LEU A 97 0.10 17.17 30.56
C LEU A 97 1.41 17.97 30.54
N SER A 98 2.40 17.48 31.27
CA SER A 98 3.76 18.03 31.29
C SER A 98 4.80 16.92 31.15
N GLY A 99 6.06 17.32 30.92
CA GLY A 99 7.21 16.42 30.82
C GLY A 99 7.00 15.27 29.82
N ASP A 100 7.28 14.04 30.25
CA ASP A 100 7.25 12.83 29.41
C ASP A 100 5.87 12.53 28.80
N LEU A 101 4.79 12.82 29.54
CA LEU A 101 3.43 12.56 29.05
C LEU A 101 3.08 13.49 27.89
N LEU A 102 3.46 14.77 28.00
CA LEU A 102 3.31 15.73 26.91
C LEU A 102 4.13 15.30 25.70
N GLN A 103 5.40 14.93 25.87
CA GLN A 103 6.24 14.46 24.77
C GLN A 103 5.64 13.23 24.05
N ARG A 104 5.11 12.26 24.80
CA ARG A 104 4.46 11.07 24.20
C ARG A 104 3.21 11.45 23.41
N ARG A 105 2.43 12.42 23.90
CA ARG A 105 1.26 12.95 23.20
C ARG A 105 1.65 13.69 21.93
N THR A 106 2.65 14.58 21.99
CA THR A 106 3.20 15.27 20.81
C THR A 106 3.69 14.26 19.78
N ALA A 107 4.44 13.25 20.20
CA ALA A 107 4.91 12.18 19.31
C ALA A 107 3.75 11.43 18.65
N ALA A 108 2.70 11.06 19.40
CA ALA A 108 1.55 10.37 18.86
C ALA A 108 0.77 11.23 17.85
N TRP A 109 0.61 12.52 18.14
CA TRP A 109 -0.01 13.49 17.24
C TRP A 109 0.78 13.64 15.95
N LEU A 110 2.10 13.86 16.03
CA LEU A 110 2.99 13.95 14.87
C LEU A 110 2.98 12.67 14.02
N ARG A 111 3.01 11.49 14.64
CA ARG A 111 2.90 10.20 13.92
C ARG A 111 1.60 10.08 13.15
N THR A 112 0.51 10.61 13.70
CA THR A 112 -0.81 10.60 13.05
C THR A 112 -0.80 11.50 11.82
N ILE A 113 -0.26 12.72 11.95
CA ILE A 113 -0.09 13.63 10.80
C ILE A 113 0.81 13.00 9.73
N ALA A 114 1.95 12.41 10.12
CA ALA A 114 2.89 11.77 9.22
C ALA A 114 2.24 10.63 8.42
N ARG A 115 1.49 9.78 9.12
CA ARG A 115 0.79 8.64 8.50
C ARG A 115 -0.21 9.13 7.46
N ASN A 116 -0.97 10.17 7.80
CA ASN A 116 -1.96 10.75 6.90
C ASN A 116 -1.28 11.41 5.68
N ALA A 117 -0.20 12.18 5.89
CA ALA A 117 0.62 12.74 4.81
C ALA A 117 1.14 11.68 3.83
N CYS A 118 1.74 10.62 4.37
CA CYS A 118 2.22 9.48 3.58
C CYS A 118 1.08 8.82 2.79
N HIS A 119 -0.05 8.54 3.45
CA HIS A 119 -1.22 7.94 2.81
C HIS A 119 -1.80 8.80 1.69
N ASP A 120 -1.98 10.10 1.93
CA ASP A 120 -2.58 11.03 0.96
C ASP A 120 -1.71 11.17 -0.29
N LEU A 121 -0.40 11.36 -0.11
CA LEU A 121 0.54 11.47 -1.22
C LEU A 121 0.67 10.16 -1.99
N THR A 122 0.74 9.04 -1.28
CA THR A 122 0.75 7.70 -1.89
C THR A 122 -0.50 7.50 -2.74
N LYS A 123 -1.67 7.83 -2.20
CA LYS A 123 -2.94 7.71 -2.92
C LYS A 123 -2.96 8.64 -4.14
N ALA A 124 -2.52 9.89 -4.00
CA ALA A 124 -2.44 10.82 -5.11
C ALA A 124 -1.48 10.32 -6.20
N TYR A 125 -0.37 9.69 -5.83
CA TYR A 125 0.60 9.12 -6.74
C TYR A 125 0.03 7.88 -7.46
N THR A 126 -0.57 6.94 -6.73
CA THR A 126 -1.11 5.69 -7.31
C THR A 126 -2.41 5.90 -8.08
N SER A 127 -3.16 6.95 -7.76
CA SER A 127 -4.40 7.30 -8.48
C SER A 127 -4.14 8.09 -9.76
N ARG A 128 -2.94 8.67 -9.93
CA ARG A 128 -2.54 9.20 -11.24
C ARG A 128 -2.33 8.02 -12.17
N LYS A 129 -2.97 8.04 -13.35
CA LYS A 129 -2.64 7.12 -14.43
C LYS A 129 -1.14 7.29 -14.71
N LEU A 130 -0.34 6.28 -14.36
CA LEU A 130 1.13 6.34 -14.46
C LEU A 130 1.59 6.50 -15.93
N CYS A 131 0.76 6.05 -16.87
CA CYS A 131 0.74 6.46 -18.26
C CYS A 131 -0.60 6.04 -18.87
N GLU A 132 -1.04 6.72 -19.92
CA GLU A 132 -1.89 6.08 -20.92
C GLU A 132 -0.92 5.29 -21.80
N ILE A 133 -0.98 3.96 -21.72
CA ILE A 133 -0.28 3.12 -22.68
C ILE A 133 -0.94 3.44 -24.02
N PRO A 134 -0.22 4.01 -25.01
CA PRO A 134 -0.79 4.24 -26.32
C PRO A 134 -1.32 2.90 -26.85
N ASP A 135 -2.58 2.86 -27.29
CA ASP A 135 -3.13 1.66 -27.95
C ASP A 135 -2.30 1.29 -29.20
N GLU A 136 -1.58 2.26 -29.74
CA GLU A 136 -0.57 2.11 -30.79
C GLU A 136 0.67 1.36 -30.27
N GLY A 137 0.61 0.03 -30.30
CA GLY A 137 1.72 -0.84 -29.92
C GLY A 137 1.41 -1.87 -28.84
N LEU A 138 0.17 -1.91 -28.34
CA LEU A 138 -0.35 -3.12 -27.72
C LEU A 138 -0.50 -4.16 -28.83
N GLU A 139 0.58 -4.89 -29.11
CA GLU A 139 0.51 -6.12 -29.89
C GLU A 139 -0.66 -6.93 -29.32
N ALA A 140 -1.57 -7.37 -30.21
CA ALA A 140 -2.57 -8.34 -29.82
C ALA A 140 -1.84 -9.45 -29.04
N PRO A 141 -2.38 -9.89 -27.88
CA PRO A 141 -1.72 -10.92 -27.08
C PRO A 141 -1.28 -12.01 -28.05
N PRO A 142 0.01 -12.39 -28.02
CA PRO A 142 0.59 -13.22 -29.07
C PRO A 142 -0.36 -14.37 -29.32
N SER A 143 -0.84 -14.49 -30.56
CA SER A 143 -1.72 -15.58 -30.92
C SER A 143 -1.00 -16.85 -30.49
N ILE A 144 -1.60 -17.60 -29.57
CA ILE A 144 -1.01 -18.84 -29.06
C ILE A 144 -0.68 -19.66 -30.30
N ASP A 145 0.61 -19.84 -30.56
CA ASP A 145 1.08 -20.59 -31.70
C ASP A 145 0.50 -22.01 -31.60
N PRO A 146 -0.34 -22.44 -32.55
CA PRO A 146 -0.89 -23.79 -32.54
C PRO A 146 0.20 -24.87 -32.51
N GLU A 147 1.40 -24.59 -33.01
CA GLU A 147 2.54 -25.52 -32.97
C GLU A 147 3.13 -25.67 -31.56
N LEU A 148 3.15 -24.60 -30.75
CA LEU A 148 3.57 -24.65 -29.34
C LEU A 148 2.65 -25.54 -28.47
N VAL A 149 1.37 -25.63 -28.82
CA VAL A 149 0.41 -26.57 -28.20
C VAL A 149 0.49 -27.96 -28.84
N GLY A 150 0.72 -28.02 -30.16
CA GLY A 150 0.81 -29.25 -30.94
C GLY A 150 2.02 -30.13 -30.62
N GLY A 151 3.14 -29.54 -30.19
CA GLY A 151 4.37 -30.29 -29.88
C GLY A 151 4.42 -30.96 -28.50
N ASN A 152 3.55 -30.58 -27.55
CA ASN A 152 3.60 -31.12 -26.19
C ASN A 152 2.42 -32.06 -25.90
N PRO A 153 2.62 -33.39 -25.90
CA PRO A 153 1.55 -34.36 -25.66
C PRO A 153 0.90 -34.20 -24.27
N ARG A 154 1.58 -33.64 -23.27
CA ARG A 154 0.98 -33.33 -21.97
C ARG A 154 -0.03 -32.17 -22.05
N LEU A 155 0.27 -31.14 -22.84
CA LEU A 155 -0.63 -30.01 -23.04
C LEU A 155 -1.88 -30.44 -23.82
N ALA A 156 -1.74 -31.33 -24.82
CA ALA A 156 -2.87 -31.90 -25.55
C ALA A 156 -3.82 -32.67 -24.60
N ILE A 157 -3.27 -33.53 -23.73
CA ILE A 157 -4.04 -34.26 -22.72
C ILE A 157 -4.79 -33.30 -21.78
N LEU A 158 -4.10 -32.26 -21.30
CA LEU A 158 -4.70 -31.27 -20.41
C LEU A 158 -5.79 -30.45 -21.11
N ALA A 159 -5.57 -30.03 -22.35
CA ALA A 159 -6.56 -29.32 -23.16
C ALA A 159 -7.83 -30.16 -23.36
N ASP A 160 -7.67 -31.45 -23.69
CA ASP A 160 -8.80 -32.37 -23.82
C ASP A 160 -9.57 -32.57 -22.52
N CYS A 161 -8.87 -32.67 -21.38
CA CYS A 161 -9.51 -32.80 -20.07
C CYS A 161 -10.20 -31.50 -19.63
N LEU A 162 -9.61 -30.33 -19.92
CA LEU A 162 -10.22 -29.02 -19.65
C LEU A 162 -11.53 -28.84 -20.43
N ARG A 163 -11.61 -29.28 -21.69
CA ARG A 163 -12.85 -29.21 -22.50
C ARG A 163 -14.01 -30.03 -21.91
N ARG A 164 -13.74 -31.01 -21.04
CA ARG A 164 -14.77 -31.83 -20.37
C ARG A 164 -15.35 -31.16 -19.12
N LEU A 165 -14.70 -30.11 -18.61
CA LEU A 165 -15.22 -29.33 -17.50
C LEU A 165 -16.35 -28.41 -17.99
N THR A 166 -17.25 -28.04 -17.09
CA THR A 166 -18.27 -27.03 -17.37
C THR A 166 -17.63 -25.67 -17.67
N GLU A 167 -18.28 -24.81 -18.45
CA GLU A 167 -17.78 -23.45 -18.74
C GLU A 167 -17.40 -22.69 -17.46
N ARG A 168 -18.23 -22.82 -16.43
CA ARG A 168 -18.00 -22.23 -15.10
C ARG A 168 -16.74 -22.75 -14.43
N GLU A 169 -16.48 -24.06 -14.49
CA GLU A 169 -15.26 -24.66 -13.94
C GLU A 169 -14.03 -24.22 -14.73
N GLN A 170 -14.13 -24.19 -16.07
CA GLN A 170 -13.05 -23.72 -16.93
C GLN A 170 -12.67 -22.26 -16.63
N ASP A 171 -13.66 -21.38 -16.52
CA ASP A 171 -13.43 -19.96 -16.22
C ASP A 171 -12.79 -19.75 -14.85
N VAL A 172 -13.23 -20.49 -13.84
CA VAL A 172 -12.63 -20.43 -12.49
C VAL A 172 -11.18 -20.90 -12.51
N LEU A 173 -10.86 -21.95 -13.28
CA LEU A 173 -9.49 -22.44 -13.42
C LEU A 173 -8.60 -21.51 -14.25
N ARG A 174 -9.09 -20.94 -15.35
CA ARG A 174 -8.35 -19.96 -16.16
C ARG A 174 -8.00 -18.72 -15.34
N ALA A 175 -9.01 -18.13 -14.69
CA ALA A 175 -8.80 -16.98 -13.81
C ALA A 175 -7.87 -17.30 -12.64
N SER A 176 -7.77 -18.57 -12.24
CA SER A 176 -6.85 -19.02 -11.20
C SER A 176 -5.42 -19.21 -11.69
N ALA A 177 -5.24 -19.64 -12.94
CA ALA A 177 -3.93 -19.98 -13.51
C ALA A 177 -2.97 -18.78 -13.53
N ASP A 178 -3.49 -17.59 -13.83
CA ASP A 178 -2.71 -16.35 -13.87
C ASP A 178 -2.08 -15.96 -12.53
N PHE A 179 -2.55 -16.55 -11.43
CA PHE A 179 -2.10 -16.25 -10.06
C PHE A 179 -1.48 -17.46 -9.36
N ILE A 180 -1.25 -18.57 -10.07
CA ILE A 180 -0.47 -19.69 -9.54
C ILE A 180 1.01 -19.34 -9.74
N ASP A 181 1.65 -18.86 -8.67
CA ASP A 181 3.11 -18.65 -8.68
C ASP A 181 3.84 -19.97 -8.40
N ALA A 182 4.95 -20.21 -9.11
CA ALA A 182 5.73 -21.45 -8.99
C ALA A 182 6.40 -21.61 -7.61
N LYS A 183 6.58 -20.51 -6.87
CA LYS A 183 7.18 -20.50 -5.52
C LYS A 183 6.16 -20.41 -4.40
N ASN A 184 5.03 -19.79 -4.66
CA ASN A 184 3.95 -19.62 -3.69
C ASN A 184 2.69 -20.21 -4.29
N HIS A 185 2.29 -21.39 -3.81
CA HIS A 185 0.95 -21.94 -3.99
C HIS A 185 -0.11 -21.10 -3.26
N ALA A 186 0.00 -19.77 -3.29
CA ALA A 186 -0.94 -18.84 -2.71
C ALA A 186 -2.24 -18.95 -3.51
N ASP A 187 -3.09 -19.86 -3.05
CA ASP A 187 -4.40 -20.27 -3.59
C ASP A 187 -5.46 -19.14 -3.63
N ALA A 188 -5.05 -17.89 -3.48
CA ALA A 188 -5.91 -16.75 -3.25
C ALA A 188 -5.96 -15.84 -4.48
N LEU A 189 -6.98 -16.07 -5.31
CA LEU A 189 -7.44 -15.10 -6.29
C LEU A 189 -7.58 -13.69 -5.65
N PRO A 190 -7.15 -12.61 -6.34
CA PRO A 190 -7.41 -11.24 -5.88
C PRO A 190 -8.90 -11.01 -5.58
N SER A 191 -9.20 -10.09 -4.65
CA SER A 191 -10.57 -9.79 -4.21
C SER A 191 -11.49 -9.39 -5.37
N HIS A 192 -11.02 -8.51 -6.26
CA HIS A 192 -11.79 -8.03 -7.40
C HIS A 192 -12.13 -9.15 -8.41
N VAL A 193 -11.18 -10.07 -8.70
CA VAL A 193 -11.42 -11.22 -9.58
C VAL A 193 -12.48 -12.16 -8.98
N ARG A 194 -12.40 -12.42 -7.67
CA ARG A 194 -13.41 -13.24 -6.96
C ARG A 194 -14.79 -12.60 -6.99
N GLU A 195 -14.87 -11.29 -6.77
CA GLU A 195 -16.13 -10.56 -6.81
C GLU A 195 -16.75 -10.58 -8.21
N HIS A 196 -15.93 -10.41 -9.25
CA HIS A 196 -16.37 -10.53 -10.63
C HIS A 196 -16.96 -11.92 -10.94
N LEU A 197 -16.26 -12.99 -10.56
CA LEU A 197 -16.74 -14.37 -10.75
C LEU A 197 -18.00 -14.68 -9.93
N CYS A 198 -18.07 -14.19 -8.68
CA CYS A 198 -19.26 -14.32 -7.83
C CYS A 198 -20.48 -13.65 -8.48
N LYS A 199 -20.30 -12.43 -9.03
CA LYS A 199 -21.34 -11.68 -9.70
C LYS A 199 -21.79 -12.37 -10.99
N ARG A 200 -20.84 -12.81 -11.84
CA ARG A 200 -21.13 -13.45 -13.14
C ARG A 200 -21.95 -14.73 -12.99
N TYR A 201 -21.64 -15.54 -11.98
CA TYR A 201 -22.25 -16.86 -11.81
C TYR A 201 -23.30 -16.92 -10.69
N GLY A 202 -23.61 -15.81 -10.02
CA GLY A 202 -24.55 -15.75 -8.89
C GLY A 202 -24.13 -16.64 -7.71
N THR A 203 -22.89 -16.51 -7.25
CA THR A 203 -22.26 -17.44 -6.28
C THR A 203 -21.56 -16.71 -5.14
N THR A 204 -21.24 -17.45 -4.07
CA THR A 204 -20.44 -16.95 -2.95
C THR A 204 -18.96 -17.30 -3.11
N ARG A 205 -18.11 -16.58 -2.37
CA ARG A 205 -16.66 -16.82 -2.38
C ARG A 205 -16.30 -18.24 -1.94
N THR A 206 -17.03 -18.78 -0.96
CA THR A 206 -16.87 -20.17 -0.49
C THR A 206 -17.18 -21.17 -1.58
N TYR A 207 -18.25 -20.93 -2.35
CA TYR A 207 -18.65 -21.81 -3.44
C TYR A 207 -17.65 -21.78 -4.60
N LEU A 208 -17.05 -20.63 -4.93
CA LEU A 208 -15.96 -20.55 -5.92
C LEU A 208 -14.76 -21.41 -5.53
N ARG A 209 -14.38 -21.45 -4.25
CA ARG A 209 -13.31 -22.34 -3.76
C ARG A 209 -13.65 -23.81 -3.98
N GLN A 210 -14.89 -24.19 -3.70
CA GLN A 210 -15.36 -25.56 -3.92
C GLN A 210 -15.44 -25.93 -5.41
N ILE A 211 -15.81 -24.99 -6.28
CA ILE A 211 -15.77 -25.20 -7.74
C ILE A 211 -14.34 -25.46 -8.18
N ARG A 212 -13.38 -24.59 -7.79
CA ARG A 212 -11.96 -24.77 -8.11
C ARG A 212 -11.44 -26.14 -7.64
N LYS A 213 -11.68 -26.49 -6.37
CA LYS A 213 -11.24 -27.78 -5.81
C LYS A 213 -11.78 -28.96 -6.62
N ARG A 214 -13.09 -29.01 -6.87
CA ARG A 214 -13.71 -30.09 -7.65
C ARG A 214 -13.23 -30.14 -9.10
N ALA A 215 -13.01 -28.98 -9.72
CA ALA A 215 -12.49 -28.89 -11.08
C ALA A 215 -11.06 -29.43 -11.17
N MET A 216 -10.20 -29.11 -10.19
CA MET A 216 -8.84 -29.66 -10.09
C MET A 216 -8.85 -31.18 -9.88
N GLU A 217 -9.69 -31.70 -8.97
CA GLU A 217 -9.85 -33.15 -8.76
C GLU A 217 -10.27 -33.87 -10.04
N LYS A 218 -11.22 -33.30 -10.80
CA LYS A 218 -11.63 -33.84 -12.11
C LYS A 218 -10.48 -33.85 -13.13
N LEU A 219 -9.67 -32.80 -13.15
CA LEU A 219 -8.49 -32.75 -14.03
C LEU A 219 -7.45 -33.79 -13.63
N GLU A 220 -7.19 -33.97 -12.34
CA GLU A 220 -6.26 -34.97 -11.84
C GLU A 220 -6.71 -36.39 -12.20
N ILE A 221 -8.00 -36.71 -12.01
CA ILE A 221 -8.58 -37.99 -12.40
C ILE A 221 -8.50 -38.21 -13.92
N CYS A 222 -8.76 -37.17 -14.74
CA CYS A 222 -8.76 -37.28 -16.19
C CYS A 222 -7.36 -37.33 -16.82
N ALA A 223 -6.45 -36.48 -16.35
CA ALA A 223 -5.14 -36.25 -16.95
C ALA A 223 -4.03 -37.07 -16.29
N GLY A 224 -4.13 -37.37 -14.99
CA GLY A 224 -3.10 -38.06 -14.21
C GLY A 224 -2.67 -39.39 -14.82
N PRO A 225 -3.59 -40.36 -15.05
CA PRO A 225 -3.25 -41.65 -15.65
C PRO A 225 -2.64 -41.53 -17.04
N LYS A 226 -3.14 -40.59 -17.86
CA LYS A 226 -2.66 -40.37 -19.23
C LYS A 226 -1.25 -39.77 -19.25
N ILE A 227 -0.96 -38.84 -18.35
CA ILE A 227 0.37 -38.23 -18.20
C ILE A 227 1.37 -39.26 -17.64
N ALA A 228 0.94 -40.14 -16.74
CA ALA A 228 1.77 -41.23 -16.22
C ALA A 228 2.14 -42.23 -17.33
N ALA A 229 1.17 -42.71 -18.10
CA ALA A 229 1.40 -43.61 -19.23
C ALA A 229 2.35 -42.99 -20.29
N LEU A 230 2.19 -41.69 -20.56
CA LEU A 230 3.09 -40.97 -21.47
C LEU A 230 4.53 -40.89 -20.93
N LYS A 231 4.72 -40.76 -19.61
CA LYS A 231 6.07 -40.80 -19.00
C LYS A 231 6.69 -42.17 -19.16
N GLU A 232 5.96 -43.25 -18.88
CA GLU A 232 6.45 -44.63 -19.01
C GLU A 232 6.86 -44.95 -20.44
N ALA A 233 6.05 -44.58 -21.44
CA ALA A 233 6.36 -44.77 -22.85
C ALA A 233 7.65 -44.06 -23.30
N ASN A 234 7.91 -42.84 -22.78
CA ASN A 234 9.13 -42.10 -23.10
C ASN A 234 10.39 -42.70 -22.45
N HIS A 235 10.27 -43.39 -21.31
CA HIS A 235 11.42 -44.06 -20.69
C HIS A 235 11.76 -45.39 -21.40
N ALA A 236 10.75 -46.13 -21.88
CA ALA A 236 10.96 -47.40 -22.58
C ALA A 236 11.55 -47.26 -24.00
N GLY A 237 11.58 -46.06 -24.58
CA GLY A 237 12.13 -45.80 -25.91
C GLY A 237 13.59 -45.32 -25.93
N HIS A 238 14.30 -45.37 -24.79
CA HIS A 238 15.71 -44.98 -24.66
C HIS A 238 16.65 -46.10 -24.20
N ASP A 239 16.11 -47.32 -24.06
CA ASP A 239 16.86 -48.57 -23.88
C ASP A 239 16.98 -49.34 -25.22
#